data_AF-A0A7W0TZU3-F1
#
_entry.id   AF-A0A7W0TZU3-F1
#
_cell.length_a   1.000
_cell.length_b   1.000
_cell.length_c   1.000
_cell.angle_alpha   90.00
_cell.angle_beta   90.00
_cell.angle_gamma   90.00
#
_symmetry.space_group_name_H-M   'P 1'
#
loop_
_entity.id
_entity.type
_entity.pdbx_description
1 polymer ?
#
loop_
_entity_poly.entity_id
_entity_poly.type
_entity_poly.pdbx_seq_one_letter_code
_entity_poly.pdbx_strand_id
1 'polypeptide(L)'
;MSDREFRIHDPRMLAAIAEIKELVLAHYPGTTFSVGPGEDPGAVWVWARVDVDDTDEVGELVDDRFLDRMIEERIPLLFIPIRTRERIAASRRDHPSKHGELAPTGTQP
;
A
#
# COMPACT_ATOMS: atom_id res chain seq x y z
N MET A 1 16.13 8.16 18.00
CA MET A 1 14.94 8.71 17.30
C MET A 1 13.75 8.06 17.97
N SER A 2 12.92 8.83 18.65
CA SER A 2 11.86 8.28 19.50
C SER A 2 10.80 7.60 18.65
N ASP A 3 10.63 6.31 18.89
CA ASP A 3 9.54 5.47 18.40
C ASP A 3 8.23 6.02 18.98
N ARG A 4 7.60 6.94 18.26
CA ARG A 4 6.26 7.42 18.63
C ARG A 4 5.30 6.32 18.22
N GLU A 5 4.91 5.49 19.18
CA GLU A 5 3.96 4.40 18.99
C GLU A 5 2.71 4.90 18.25
N PHE A 6 2.65 4.61 16.96
CA PHE A 6 1.46 4.83 16.17
C PHE A 6 0.45 3.75 16.57
N ARG A 7 -0.60 4.15 17.30
CA ARG A 7 -1.67 3.26 17.74
C ARG A 7 -2.95 3.59 17.01
N ILE A 8 -3.49 2.58 16.31
CA ILE A 8 -4.79 2.64 15.67
C ILE A 8 -5.84 2.28 16.73
N HIS A 9 -6.73 3.21 17.03
CA HIS A 9 -7.81 3.01 18.01
C HIS A 9 -9.19 2.79 17.37
N ASP A 10 -9.31 3.06 16.08
CA ASP A 10 -10.56 2.90 15.36
C ASP A 10 -10.80 1.40 15.02
N PRO A 11 -11.90 0.80 15.51
CA PRO A 11 -12.16 -0.63 15.32
C PRO A 11 -12.48 -1.00 13.87
N ARG A 12 -13.02 -0.07 13.07
CA ARG A 12 -13.31 -0.31 11.64
C ARG A 12 -12.02 -0.33 10.84
N MET A 13 -11.10 0.58 11.13
CA MET A 13 -9.74 0.60 10.59
C MET A 13 -9.00 -0.71 10.90
N LEU A 14 -9.08 -1.19 12.14
CA LEU A 14 -8.45 -2.47 12.53
C LEU A 14 -9.06 -3.66 11.78
N ALA A 15 -10.39 -3.70 11.63
CA ALA A 15 -11.07 -4.74 10.88
C ALA A 15 -10.68 -4.71 9.39
N ALA A 16 -10.65 -3.53 8.77
CA ALA A 16 -10.22 -3.35 7.39
C ALA A 16 -8.78 -3.83 7.16
N ILE A 17 -7.85 -3.48 8.06
CA ILE A 17 -6.46 -3.96 7.99
C ILE A 17 -6.37 -5.48 8.12
N ALA A 18 -7.15 -6.07 9.02
CA ALA A 18 -7.18 -7.52 9.20
C ALA A 18 -7.69 -8.23 7.94
N GLU A 19 -8.78 -7.76 7.36
CA GLU A 19 -9.37 -8.32 6.13
C GLU A 19 -8.39 -8.27 4.95
N ILE A 20 -7.70 -7.13 4.74
CA ILE A 20 -6.66 -7.03 3.69
C ILE A 20 -5.54 -8.03 3.93
N LYS A 21 -5.06 -8.13 5.17
CA LYS A 21 -3.96 -9.06 5.50
C LYS A 21 -4.37 -10.50 5.23
N GLU A 22 -5.57 -10.90 5.64
CA GLU A 22 -6.08 -12.25 5.39
C GLU A 22 -6.23 -12.54 3.90
N LEU A 23 -6.81 -11.61 3.14
CA LEU A 23 -6.98 -11.75 1.69
C LEU A 23 -5.62 -11.92 0.99
N VAL A 24 -4.68 -11.03 1.27
CA VAL A 24 -3.35 -11.07 0.64
C VAL A 24 -2.56 -12.30 1.10
N LEU A 25 -2.67 -12.73 2.36
CA LEU A 25 -2.00 -13.95 2.84
C LEU A 25 -2.60 -15.23 2.26
N ALA A 26 -3.88 -15.25 1.93
CA ALA A 26 -4.52 -16.40 1.28
C ALA A 26 -3.93 -16.66 -0.13
N HIS A 27 -3.57 -15.60 -0.85
CA HIS A 27 -2.96 -15.70 -2.19
C HIS A 27 -1.43 -15.71 -2.13
N TYR A 28 -0.83 -14.97 -1.20
CA TYR A 28 0.61 -14.74 -1.07
C TYR A 28 1.06 -14.93 0.39
N PRO A 29 1.20 -16.18 0.87
CA PRO A 29 1.48 -16.49 2.27
C PRO A 29 2.84 -15.98 2.78
N GLY A 30 3.78 -15.66 1.88
CA GLY A 30 5.09 -15.06 2.21
C GLY A 30 5.06 -13.54 2.44
N THR A 31 3.89 -12.91 2.35
CA THR A 31 3.76 -11.45 2.45
C THR A 31 4.05 -10.96 3.86
N THR A 32 4.82 -9.87 3.95
CA THR A 32 5.03 -9.16 5.22
C THR A 32 4.37 -7.78 5.18
N PHE A 33 3.83 -7.34 6.30
CA PHE A 33 3.07 -6.08 6.37
C PHE A 33 3.69 -5.11 7.37
N SER A 34 3.71 -3.84 6.99
CA SER A 34 3.98 -2.72 7.89
C SER A 34 2.78 -1.78 7.86
N VAL A 35 2.41 -1.22 9.01
CA VAL A 35 1.29 -0.28 9.12
C VAL A 35 1.78 0.98 9.83
N GLY A 36 1.38 2.14 9.34
CA GLY A 36 1.83 3.42 9.86
C GLY A 36 0.95 4.59 9.43
N PRO A 37 1.26 5.80 9.92
CA PRO A 37 0.55 7.00 9.52
C PRO A 37 0.84 7.32 8.05
N GLY A 38 -0.21 7.71 7.31
CA GLY A 38 -0.08 8.27 5.98
C GLY A 38 0.31 9.74 5.99
N GLU A 39 0.39 10.34 4.79
CA GLU A 39 0.71 11.77 4.63
C GLU A 39 -0.39 12.69 5.17
N ASP A 40 -1.65 12.27 5.06
CA ASP A 40 -2.78 13.04 5.58
C ASP A 40 -3.07 12.73 7.06
N PRO A 41 -3.52 13.73 7.85
CA PRO A 41 -3.94 13.51 9.24
C PRO A 41 -5.04 12.45 9.35
N GLY A 42 -4.74 11.37 10.07
CA GLY A 42 -5.68 10.26 10.26
C GLY A 42 -5.67 9.22 9.14
N ALA A 43 -4.91 9.45 8.07
CA ALA A 43 -4.66 8.42 7.06
C ALA A 43 -3.75 7.33 7.63
N VAL A 44 -4.02 6.09 7.21
CA VAL A 44 -3.24 4.93 7.59
C VAL A 44 -2.76 4.24 6.33
N TRP A 45 -1.46 4.00 6.24
CA TRP A 45 -0.86 3.28 5.13
C TRP A 45 -0.51 1.86 5.57
N VAL A 46 -0.86 0.90 4.70
CA VAL A 46 -0.52 -0.52 4.84
C VAL A 46 0.44 -0.86 3.72
N TRP A 47 1.71 -1.03 4.05
CA TRP A 47 2.70 -1.51 3.10
C TRP A 47 2.75 -3.03 3.15
N ALA A 48 2.48 -3.68 2.01
CA ALA A 48 2.59 -5.11 1.86
C ALA A 48 3.82 -5.44 1.01
N ARG A 49 4.83 -6.08 1.60
CA ARG A 49 5.96 -6.60 0.85
C ARG A 49 5.63 -7.99 0.34
N VAL A 50 5.43 -8.09 -0.97
CA VAL A 50 5.01 -9.31 -1.67
C VAL A 50 6.10 -9.71 -2.67
N ASP A 51 6.38 -11.01 -2.77
CA ASP A 51 7.26 -11.56 -3.79
C ASP A 51 6.46 -11.94 -5.04
N VAL A 52 6.17 -10.93 -5.85
CA VAL A 52 5.43 -11.05 -7.12
C VAL A 52 6.20 -10.37 -8.23
N ASP A 53 6.01 -10.88 -9.45
CA ASP A 53 6.52 -10.25 -10.65
C ASP A 53 5.78 -8.94 -10.96
N ASP A 54 4.46 -8.90 -10.71
CA ASP A 54 3.65 -7.69 -10.82
C ASP A 54 2.93 -7.32 -9.53
N THR A 55 3.07 -6.06 -9.10
CA THR A 55 2.38 -5.52 -7.93
C THR A 55 0.98 -5.03 -8.25
N ASP A 56 0.69 -4.75 -9.52
CA ASP A 56 -0.65 -4.32 -9.96
C ASP A 56 -1.68 -5.44 -9.72
N GLU A 57 -1.31 -6.71 -9.98
CA GLU A 57 -2.16 -7.89 -9.69
C GLU A 57 -2.56 -7.97 -8.20
N VAL A 58 -1.68 -7.53 -7.28
CA VAL A 58 -1.97 -7.51 -5.84
C VAL A 58 -2.94 -6.39 -5.50
N GLY A 59 -2.84 -5.25 -6.19
CA GLY A 59 -3.78 -4.14 -6.06
C GLY A 59 -5.18 -4.55 -6.53
N GLU A 60 -5.29 -5.14 -7.72
CA GLU A 60 -6.55 -5.61 -8.29
C GLU A 60 -7.25 -6.65 -7.41
N LEU A 61 -6.48 -7.59 -6.80
CA LEU A 61 -7.01 -8.55 -5.84
C LEU A 61 -7.70 -7.89 -4.64
N VAL A 62 -7.13 -6.78 -4.16
CA VAL A 62 -7.67 -6.05 -3.01
C VAL A 62 -8.87 -5.21 -3.46
N ASP A 63 -8.80 -4.55 -4.61
CA ASP A 63 -9.82 -3.60 -5.08
C ASP A 63 -11.23 -4.22 -5.19
N ASP A 64 -11.37 -5.44 -5.73
CA ASP A 64 -12.68 -6.06 -6.04
C ASP A 64 -13.58 -6.30 -4.81
N ARG A 65 -13.02 -6.39 -3.61
CA ARG A 65 -13.78 -6.65 -2.37
C ARG A 65 -13.64 -5.55 -1.33
N PHE A 66 -12.59 -4.75 -1.43
CA PHE A 66 -12.18 -3.82 -0.39
C PHE A 66 -12.51 -2.36 -0.72
N LEU A 67 -12.52 -1.98 -2.00
CA LEU A 67 -12.74 -0.61 -2.43
C LEU A 67 -14.15 -0.11 -2.07
N ASP A 68 -15.17 -0.94 -2.31
CA ASP A 68 -16.57 -0.61 -1.99
C ASP A 68 -16.75 -0.28 -0.50
N ARG A 69 -16.11 -1.06 0.37
CA ARG A 69 -16.21 -0.90 1.82
C ARG A 69 -15.46 0.32 2.34
N MET A 70 -14.28 0.62 1.78
CA MET A 70 -13.56 1.85 2.11
C MET A 70 -14.33 3.10 1.72
N ILE A 71 -15.01 3.06 0.57
CA ILE A 71 -15.81 4.17 0.05
C ILE A 71 -17.08 4.37 0.89
N GLU A 72 -17.83 3.30 1.17
CA GLU A 72 -19.06 3.37 1.98
C GLU A 72 -18.79 3.81 3.42
N GLU A 73 -17.75 3.26 4.05
CA GLU A 73 -17.43 3.55 5.46
C GLU A 73 -16.51 4.77 5.65
N ARG A 74 -16.05 5.39 4.55
CA ARG A 74 -15.08 6.51 4.51
C ARG A 74 -13.83 6.27 5.35
N ILE A 75 -13.24 5.08 5.20
CA ILE A 75 -12.03 4.70 5.94
C ILE A 75 -10.81 5.23 5.18
N PRO A 76 -10.00 6.15 5.75
CA PRO A 76 -8.82 6.71 5.09
C PRO A 76 -7.63 5.75 5.16
N LEU A 77 -7.79 4.58 4.55
CA LEU A 77 -6.76 3.55 4.47
C LEU A 77 -6.20 3.49 3.04
N LEU A 78 -4.89 3.45 2.90
CA LEU A 78 -4.22 3.22 1.63
C LEU A 78 -3.39 1.94 1.70
N PHE A 79 -3.61 1.04 0.74
CA PHE A 79 -2.82 -0.16 0.58
C PHE A 79 -1.72 0.06 -0.47
N ILE A 80 -0.47 -0.30 -0.13
CA ILE A 80 0.70 -0.07 -0.97
C ILE A 80 1.48 -1.39 -1.12
N PRO A 81 1.34 -2.11 -2.24
CA PRO A 81 2.17 -3.28 -2.51
C PRO A 81 3.59 -2.85 -2.88
N ILE A 82 4.59 -3.52 -2.29
CA ILE A 82 6.02 -3.29 -2.53
C ILE A 82 6.67 -4.62 -2.94
N ARG A 83 7.39 -4.63 -4.06
CA ARG A 83 8.21 -5.79 -4.46
C ARG A 83 9.35 -6.03 -3.46
N THR A 84 9.74 -7.29 -3.27
CA THR A 84 10.95 -7.64 -2.49
C THR A 84 12.20 -7.01 -3.12
N ARG A 85 13.23 -6.76 -2.29
CA ARG A 85 14.50 -6.18 -2.76
C ARG A 85 15.17 -7.07 -3.81
N GLU A 86 15.02 -8.39 -3.70
CA GLU A 86 15.56 -9.37 -4.66
C GLU A 86 14.95 -9.21 -6.06
N ARG A 87 13.63 -8.96 -6.15
CA ARG A 87 12.94 -8.69 -7.42
C ARG A 87 13.28 -7.32 -8.00
N ILE A 88 13.39 -6.29 -7.17
CA ILE A 88 13.83 -4.94 -7.62
C ILE A 88 15.24 -5.00 -8.23
N ALA A 89 16.14 -5.82 -7.67
CA ALA A 89 17.49 -5.99 -8.19
C ALA A 89 17.53 -6.77 -9.52
N ALA A 90 16.59 -7.70 -9.74
CA ALA A 90 16.46 -8.43 -11.00
C ALA A 90 15.92 -7.55 -12.14
N SER A 91 14.90 -6.72 -11.89
CA SER A 91 14.29 -5.85 -12.91
C SER A 91 15.16 -4.66 -13.34
N ARG A 92 16.12 -4.22 -12.51
CA ARG A 92 17.06 -3.14 -12.87
C ARG A 92 18.00 -3.48 -14.04
N ARG A 93 18.09 -4.76 -14.46
CA ARG A 93 18.90 -5.16 -15.62
C ARG A 93 18.18 -5.02 -16.97
N ASP A 94 16.86 -4.85 -17.01
CA ASP A 94 16.09 -4.99 -18.27
C ASP A 94 15.16 -3.81 -18.66
N HIS A 95 15.14 -2.68 -17.95
CA HIS A 95 14.46 -1.48 -18.47
C HIS A 95 14.97 -0.15 -17.88
N PRO A 96 15.23 0.89 -18.70
CA PRO A 96 15.52 2.24 -18.22
C PRO A 96 14.28 2.86 -17.58
N SER A 97 14.46 3.39 -16.37
CA SER A 97 13.48 4.06 -15.54
C SER A 97 12.67 5.11 -16.31
N LYS A 98 11.37 4.89 -16.49
CA LYS A 98 10.41 5.99 -16.69
C LYS A 98 9.93 6.49 -15.32
N HIS A 99 10.82 7.18 -14.62
CA HIS A 99 10.42 8.01 -13.48
C HIS A 99 11.14 9.35 -13.62
N GLY A 100 10.46 10.27 -14.29
CA GLY A 100 11.00 11.59 -14.59
C GLY A 100 10.02 12.35 -15.48
N GLU A 101 8.91 12.80 -14.92
CA GLU A 101 8.27 14.07 -15.29
C GLU A 101 7.19 14.42 -14.24
N LEU A 102 7.61 14.89 -13.07
CA LEU A 102 6.76 15.77 -12.27
C LEU A 102 6.83 17.13 -12.94
N ALA A 103 5.83 17.45 -13.76
CA ALA A 103 5.66 18.78 -14.31
C ALA A 103 5.46 19.78 -13.15
N PRO A 104 6.22 20.89 -13.06
CA PRO A 104 5.86 21.97 -12.15
C PRO A 104 4.58 22.62 -12.66
N THR A 105 3.50 22.45 -11.89
CA THR A 105 2.24 23.19 -12.07
C THR A 105 2.53 24.69 -12.05
N GLY A 106 2.07 25.37 -13.10
CA GLY A 106 2.38 26.77 -13.36
C GLY A 106 1.88 27.76 -12.32
N THR A 107 2.47 28.94 -12.36
CA THR A 107 1.87 30.18 -11.84
C THR A 107 2.02 31.24 -12.91
N GLN A 108 0.87 31.63 -13.46
CA GLN A 108 0.58 32.93 -14.09
C GLN A 108 -0.64 33.49 -13.31
N PRO A 109 -0.90 34.81 -13.29
CA PRO A 109 -0.57 35.84 -14.28
C PRO A 109 0.67 36.69 -14.00
#